data_AF-A0A2Y9A4F2-F1
#
_entry.id   AF-A0A2Y9A4F2-F1
#
_cell.length_a   1.000
_cell.length_b   1.000
_cell.length_c   1.000
_cell.angle_alpha   90.00
_cell.angle_beta   90.00
_cell.angle_gamma   90.00
#
_symmetry.space_group_name_H-M   'P 1'
#
loop_
_entity.id
_entity.type
_entity.pdbx_description
1 polymer ?
#
loop_
_entity_poly.entity_id
_entity_poly.type
_entity_poly.pdbx_seq_one_letter_code
_entity_poly.pdbx_strand_id
1 'polypeptide(L)'
;MSAVLALAAALAVVPWLLTRPGAPRPARGRRRRQQRTPAVADAVVLLDLLDVALASGASVPGALAALAVATAPDPVAAQLRSAATALRLGATWQEAWQPCPPVLRPLASALEPGWTEGVDPCPLVRQAAASIRSRRRQEAQEAAARLGARLVLPLGLCFLPAFVLLAMAPVLLSGVGSLLAR
;
A
#
# COMPACT_ATOMS: atom_id res chain seq x y z
N MET A 1 -17.93 45.58 -20.45
CA MET A 1 -16.58 44.94 -20.47
C MET A 1 -16.03 44.74 -19.06
N SER A 2 -16.07 45.75 -18.18
CA SER A 2 -15.65 45.70 -16.78
C SER A 2 -16.39 44.68 -15.91
N ALA A 3 -17.71 44.49 -16.11
CA ALA A 3 -18.50 43.52 -15.34
C ALA A 3 -18.14 42.05 -15.62
N VAL A 4 -17.79 41.72 -16.87
CA VAL A 4 -17.38 40.37 -17.29
C VAL A 4 -16.02 40.02 -16.70
N LEU A 5 -15.11 41.00 -16.67
CA LEU A 5 -13.78 40.87 -16.05
C LEU A 5 -13.87 40.68 -14.52
N ALA A 6 -14.77 41.41 -13.86
CA ALA A 6 -15.00 41.30 -12.42
C ALA A 6 -15.60 39.94 -12.03
N LEU A 7 -16.55 39.41 -12.83
CA LEU A 7 -17.19 38.12 -12.57
C LEU A 7 -16.21 36.95 -12.79
N ALA A 8 -15.37 37.05 -13.83
CA ALA A 8 -14.32 36.05 -14.10
C ALA A 8 -13.24 36.03 -13.01
N ALA A 9 -12.84 37.20 -12.51
CA ALA A 9 -11.92 37.31 -11.38
C ALA A 9 -12.54 36.74 -10.09
N ALA A 10 -13.82 37.01 -9.83
CA ALA A 10 -14.52 36.46 -8.67
C ALA A 10 -14.64 34.93 -8.72
N LEU A 11 -15.00 34.36 -9.88
CA LEU A 11 -15.09 32.90 -10.08
C LEU A 11 -13.72 32.20 -10.01
N ALA A 12 -12.62 32.88 -10.32
CA ALA A 12 -11.26 32.35 -10.17
C ALA A 12 -10.76 32.36 -8.71
N VAL A 13 -11.22 33.33 -7.91
CA VAL A 13 -10.78 33.54 -6.51
C VAL A 13 -11.58 32.70 -5.51
N VAL A 14 -12.87 32.45 -5.79
CA VAL A 14 -13.78 31.68 -4.92
C VAL A 14 -13.28 30.24 -4.65
N PRO A 15 -12.81 29.47 -5.65
CA PRO A 15 -12.22 28.15 -5.41
C PRO A 15 -10.98 28.23 -4.54
N TRP A 16 -10.15 29.27 -4.70
CA TRP A 16 -8.91 29.47 -3.94
C TRP A 16 -9.16 29.74 -2.45
N LEU A 17 -10.25 30.45 -2.13
CA LEU A 17 -10.70 30.68 -0.75
C LEU A 17 -11.35 29.44 -0.11
N LEU A 18 -12.04 28.61 -0.90
CA LEU A 18 -12.68 27.37 -0.45
C LEU A 18 -11.68 26.21 -0.35
N THR A 19 -10.65 26.19 -1.20
CA THR A 19 -9.51 25.26 -1.13
C THR A 19 -8.38 25.87 -0.31
N ARG A 20 -8.66 26.48 0.85
CA ARG A 20 -7.61 26.65 1.87
C ARG A 20 -7.08 25.24 2.13
N PRO A 21 -5.85 24.91 1.70
CA PRO A 21 -5.31 23.60 1.97
C PRO A 21 -5.20 23.55 3.49
N GLY A 22 -6.00 22.69 4.13
CA GLY A 22 -5.84 22.43 5.55
C GLY A 22 -4.35 22.23 5.80
N ALA A 23 -3.78 23.05 6.69
CA ALA A 23 -2.34 23.21 6.89
C ALA A 23 -1.62 21.88 6.70
N PRO A 24 -0.49 21.83 5.96
CA PRO A 24 0.23 20.60 5.71
C PRO A 24 0.53 19.95 7.05
N ARG A 25 -0.26 18.94 7.42
CA ARG A 25 -0.03 18.19 8.66
C ARG A 25 1.37 17.61 8.51
N PRO A 26 2.31 17.94 9.40
CA PRO A 26 3.70 17.60 9.22
C PRO A 26 3.81 16.10 8.99
N ALA A 27 4.25 15.74 7.78
CA ALA A 27 4.86 14.49 7.37
C ALA A 27 4.63 13.25 8.25
N ARG A 28 3.38 12.89 8.57
CA ARG A 28 3.07 11.56 9.14
C ARG A 28 3.45 10.44 8.16
N GLY A 29 3.55 10.75 6.85
CA GLY A 29 4.01 9.81 5.82
C GLY A 29 5.52 9.49 5.90
N ARG A 30 6.37 10.44 6.31
CA ARG A 30 7.80 10.19 6.52
C ARG A 30 8.03 9.40 7.81
N ARG A 31 7.26 9.71 8.86
CA ARG A 31 7.19 8.89 10.08
C ARG A 31 6.62 7.50 9.83
N ARG A 32 5.64 7.26 8.96
CA ARG A 32 5.16 5.89 8.65
C ARG A 32 6.18 5.08 7.85
N ARG A 33 7.01 5.73 7.02
CA ARG A 33 8.13 5.09 6.31
C ARG A 33 9.34 4.84 7.23
N GLN A 34 9.55 5.66 8.26
CA GLN A 34 10.59 5.49 9.29
C GLN A 34 10.12 4.71 10.55
N GLN A 35 8.81 4.53 10.74
CA GLN A 35 8.17 3.65 11.73
C GLN A 35 7.84 2.28 11.13
N ARG A 36 8.37 1.97 9.95
CA ARG A 36 9.09 0.70 9.85
C ARG A 36 10.29 0.82 10.77
N THR A 37 10.02 0.70 12.07
CA THR A 37 10.99 0.21 13.02
C THR A 37 11.73 -0.93 12.32
N PRO A 38 13.05 -1.07 12.51
CA PRO A 38 13.69 -2.35 12.26
C PRO A 38 13.18 -3.34 13.31
N ALA A 39 11.88 -3.64 13.25
CA ALA A 39 11.24 -4.66 14.02
C ALA A 39 11.39 -5.92 13.18
N VAL A 40 12.25 -6.81 13.66
CA VAL A 40 11.74 -8.11 14.11
C VAL A 40 11.00 -8.84 12.97
N ALA A 41 11.80 -9.49 12.11
CA ALA A 41 11.47 -10.29 10.93
C ALA A 41 10.28 -9.85 10.06
N ASP A 42 10.55 -9.25 8.90
CA ASP A 42 9.53 -9.00 7.86
C ASP A 42 8.88 -10.34 7.44
N ALA A 43 7.55 -10.44 7.51
CA ALA A 43 6.79 -11.62 7.12
C ALA A 43 7.13 -12.14 5.71
N VAL A 44 7.49 -11.25 4.77
CA VAL A 44 7.94 -11.67 3.43
C VAL A 44 9.27 -12.42 3.49
N VAL A 45 10.22 -11.94 4.30
CA VAL A 45 11.52 -12.59 4.48
C VAL A 45 11.34 -13.94 5.16
N LEU A 46 10.45 -14.04 6.16
CA LEU A 46 10.13 -15.32 6.79
C LEU A 46 9.55 -16.33 5.81
N LEU A 47 8.64 -15.90 4.92
CA LEU A 47 8.07 -16.76 3.88
C LEU A 47 9.13 -17.17 2.85
N ASP A 48 9.99 -16.26 2.41
CA ASP A 48 11.06 -16.59 1.45
C ASP A 48 12.10 -17.56 2.07
N LEU A 49 12.47 -17.39 3.35
CA LEU A 49 13.32 -18.33 4.07
C LEU A 49 12.65 -19.68 4.31
N LEU A 50 11.35 -19.68 4.58
CA LEU A 50 10.55 -20.90 4.70
C LEU A 50 10.52 -21.67 3.38
N ASP A 51 10.30 -21.00 2.25
CA ASP A 51 10.33 -21.61 0.92
C ASP A 51 11.69 -22.27 0.65
N VAL A 52 12.80 -21.59 0.96
CA VAL A 52 14.16 -22.16 0.83
C VAL A 52 14.33 -23.41 1.72
N ALA A 53 13.88 -23.35 2.99
CA ALA A 53 14.01 -24.49 3.90
C ALA A 53 13.19 -25.69 3.41
N LEU A 54 11.94 -25.48 2.99
CA LEU A 54 11.07 -26.54 2.48
C LEU A 54 11.59 -27.10 1.15
N ALA A 55 12.03 -26.24 0.23
CA ALA A 55 12.62 -26.66 -1.04
C ALA A 55 13.93 -27.45 -0.87
N SER A 56 14.64 -27.25 0.24
CA SER A 56 15.81 -28.06 0.61
C SER A 56 15.46 -29.43 1.22
N GLY A 57 14.16 -29.75 1.34
CA GLY A 57 13.66 -31.01 1.89
C GLY A 57 13.41 -31.00 3.40
N ALA A 58 13.43 -29.84 4.05
CA ALA A 58 13.08 -29.76 5.46
C ALA A 58 11.58 -30.07 5.67
N SER A 59 11.26 -30.83 6.71
CA SER A 59 9.88 -30.97 7.17
C SER A 59 9.34 -29.66 7.72
N VAL A 60 8.01 -29.48 7.79
CA VAL A 60 7.38 -28.27 8.35
C VAL A 60 7.93 -27.91 9.74
N PRO A 61 8.00 -28.84 10.73
CA PRO A 61 8.60 -28.52 12.03
C PRO A 61 10.12 -28.30 11.96
N GLY A 62 10.81 -28.91 11.00
CA GLY A 62 12.24 -28.67 10.74
C GLY A 62 12.51 -27.26 10.21
N ALA A 63 11.72 -26.80 9.24
CA ALA A 63 11.81 -25.47 8.67
C ALA A 63 11.47 -24.37 9.70
N LEU A 64 10.44 -24.59 10.54
CA LEU A 64 10.12 -23.69 11.65
C LEU A 64 11.25 -23.58 12.68
N ALA A 65 11.88 -24.72 13.03
CA ALA A 65 13.04 -24.72 13.92
C ALA A 65 14.25 -23.99 13.30
N ALA A 66 14.51 -24.17 12.01
CA ALA A 66 15.58 -23.46 11.30
C ALA A 66 15.34 -21.94 11.26
N LEU A 67 14.10 -21.51 10.99
CA LEU A 67 13.69 -20.10 11.08
C LEU A 67 13.86 -19.54 12.49
N ALA A 68 13.54 -20.31 13.52
CA ALA A 68 13.72 -19.90 14.92
C ALA A 68 15.21 -19.68 15.28
N VAL A 69 16.13 -20.40 14.65
CA VAL A 69 17.57 -20.16 14.81
C VAL A 69 17.99 -18.93 14.02
N ALA A 70 17.57 -18.81 12.77
CA ALA A 70 17.95 -17.72 11.86
C ALA A 70 17.43 -16.35 12.29
N THR A 71 16.34 -16.30 13.08
CA THR A 71 15.73 -15.06 13.55
C THR A 71 16.13 -14.67 14.97
N ALA A 72 16.83 -15.52 15.72
CA ALA A 72 17.25 -15.17 17.09
C ALA A 72 18.14 -13.91 17.12
N PRO A 73 17.99 -12.99 18.10
CA PRO A 73 17.20 -13.10 19.34
C PRO A 73 15.77 -12.51 19.25
N ASP A 74 15.19 -12.42 18.06
CA ASP A 74 13.84 -11.87 17.85
C ASP A 74 12.76 -12.58 18.71
N PRO A 75 11.81 -11.86 19.34
CA PRO A 75 10.64 -12.44 20.00
C PRO A 75 9.89 -13.51 19.17
N VAL A 76 9.89 -13.37 17.85
CA VAL A 76 9.27 -14.31 16.90
C VAL A 76 9.97 -15.68 16.92
N ALA A 77 11.29 -15.72 17.18
CA ALA A 77 12.07 -16.94 17.24
C ALA A 77 11.55 -17.92 18.32
N ALA A 78 11.15 -17.40 19.49
CA ALA A 78 10.62 -18.22 20.56
C ALA A 78 9.30 -18.92 20.17
N GLN A 79 8.43 -18.20 19.45
CA GLN A 79 7.13 -18.72 19.00
C GLN A 79 7.28 -19.73 17.86
N LEU A 80 8.22 -19.50 16.93
CA LEU A 80 8.56 -20.48 15.91
C LEU A 80 9.12 -21.77 16.52
N ARG A 81 9.95 -21.65 17.56
CA ARG A 81 10.50 -22.80 18.29
C ARG A 81 9.41 -23.56 19.05
N SER A 82 8.49 -22.87 19.71
CA SER A 82 7.37 -23.51 20.40
C SER A 82 6.45 -24.24 19.43
N ALA A 83 6.07 -23.62 18.30
CA ALA A 83 5.26 -24.25 17.27
C ALA A 83 5.95 -25.49 16.67
N ALA A 84 7.24 -25.38 16.33
CA ALA A 84 8.03 -26.52 15.85
C ALA A 84 8.07 -27.68 16.85
N THR A 85 8.18 -27.37 18.14
CA THR A 85 8.26 -28.37 19.22
C THR A 85 6.90 -29.01 19.44
N ALA A 86 5.82 -28.23 19.50
CA ALA A 86 4.46 -28.70 19.68
C ALA A 86 4.05 -29.68 18.55
N LEU A 87 4.33 -29.32 17.29
CA LEU A 87 4.03 -30.21 16.15
C LEU A 87 4.83 -31.52 16.20
N ARG A 88 6.10 -31.47 16.66
CA ARG A 88 6.91 -32.70 16.85
C ARG A 88 6.38 -33.58 17.99
N LEU A 89 5.74 -32.98 18.98
CA LEU A 89 5.09 -33.67 20.08
C LEU A 89 3.67 -34.18 19.72
N GLY A 90 3.21 -33.96 18.48
CA GLY A 90 1.90 -34.41 18.02
C GLY A 90 0.75 -33.48 18.39
N ALA A 91 1.02 -32.24 18.81
CA ALA A 91 -0.03 -31.24 18.97
C ALA A 91 -0.76 -30.97 17.65
N THR A 92 -2.03 -30.61 17.75
CA THR A 92 -2.81 -30.16 16.59
C THR A 92 -2.23 -28.86 16.02
N TRP A 93 -2.58 -28.55 14.76
CA TRP A 93 -2.18 -27.30 14.13
C TRP A 93 -2.63 -26.09 14.95
N GLN A 94 -3.87 -26.10 15.42
CA GLN A 94 -4.46 -25.02 16.20
C GLN A 94 -3.73 -24.83 17.55
N GLU A 95 -3.38 -25.91 18.24
CA GLU A 95 -2.62 -25.84 19.51
C GLU A 95 -1.21 -25.31 19.31
N ALA A 96 -0.50 -25.77 18.26
CA ALA A 96 0.87 -25.35 18.00
C ALA A 96 1.00 -23.85 17.71
N TRP A 97 -0.04 -23.23 17.18
CA TRP A 97 -0.08 -21.81 16.84
C TRP A 97 -0.83 -20.95 17.84
N GLN A 98 -1.26 -21.43 19.02
CA GLN A 98 -1.96 -20.59 20.00
C GLN A 98 -1.05 -20.07 21.14
N PRO A 99 -0.99 -18.75 21.39
CA PRO A 99 -1.54 -17.65 20.58
C PRO A 99 -0.67 -17.33 19.34
N CYS A 100 -1.31 -17.08 18.18
CA CYS A 100 -0.58 -16.79 16.93
C CYS A 100 -0.37 -15.28 16.78
N PRO A 101 0.88 -14.81 16.70
CA PRO A 101 1.16 -13.39 16.57
C PRO A 101 0.80 -12.94 15.15
N PRO A 102 0.29 -11.71 14.96
CA PRO A 102 -0.13 -11.23 13.64
C PRO A 102 0.93 -11.34 12.54
N VAL A 103 2.21 -11.21 12.89
CA VAL A 103 3.35 -11.32 11.96
C VAL A 103 3.54 -12.74 11.42
N LEU A 104 3.22 -13.77 12.20
CA LEU A 104 3.35 -15.18 11.78
C LEU A 104 2.09 -15.74 11.12
N ARG A 105 0.94 -15.06 11.22
CA ARG A 105 -0.31 -15.53 10.60
C ARG A 105 -0.19 -15.89 9.12
N PRO A 106 0.48 -15.10 8.26
CA PRO A 106 0.63 -15.47 6.85
C PRO A 106 1.41 -16.78 6.65
N LEU A 107 2.40 -17.01 7.51
CA LEU A 107 3.22 -18.21 7.50
C LEU A 107 2.43 -19.43 7.99
N ALA A 108 1.69 -19.29 9.10
CA ALA A 108 0.79 -20.33 9.59
C ALA A 108 -0.29 -20.67 8.54
N SER A 109 -0.98 -19.69 7.97
CA SER A 109 -2.01 -19.94 6.97
C SER A 109 -1.49 -20.60 5.70
N ALA A 110 -0.24 -20.33 5.31
CA ALA A 110 0.36 -20.93 4.11
C ALA A 110 0.79 -22.38 4.34
N LEU A 111 1.18 -22.73 5.57
CA LEU A 111 1.62 -24.08 5.93
C LEU A 111 0.47 -25.01 6.32
N GLU A 112 -0.65 -24.47 6.81
CA GLU A 112 -1.78 -25.25 7.33
C GLU A 112 -2.25 -26.33 6.35
N PRO A 113 -2.55 -26.04 5.06
CA PRO A 113 -3.02 -27.07 4.13
C PRO A 113 -1.96 -28.14 3.88
N GLY A 114 -0.67 -27.77 3.93
CA GLY A 114 0.41 -28.74 3.79
C GLY A 114 0.55 -29.67 4.98
N TRP A 115 0.15 -29.22 6.17
CA TRP A 115 0.14 -30.05 7.38
C TRP A 115 -1.14 -30.88 7.52
N THR A 116 -2.31 -30.29 7.26
CA THR A 116 -3.61 -30.93 7.50
C THR A 116 -4.11 -31.76 6.32
N GLU A 117 -3.79 -31.35 5.09
CA GLU A 117 -4.30 -31.98 3.86
C GLU A 117 -3.18 -32.63 3.02
N GLY A 118 -1.91 -32.49 3.43
CA GLY A 118 -0.77 -33.07 2.71
C GLY A 118 -0.46 -32.41 1.37
N VAL A 119 -0.97 -31.20 1.14
CA VAL A 119 -0.68 -30.39 -0.05
C VAL A 119 0.77 -29.93 -0.04
N ASP A 120 1.42 -29.75 -1.19
CA ASP A 120 2.76 -29.13 -1.24
C ASP A 120 2.69 -27.70 -0.67
N PRO A 121 3.40 -27.38 0.43
CA PRO A 121 3.38 -26.05 1.03
C PRO A 121 4.17 -25.01 0.23
N CYS A 122 5.12 -25.42 -0.62
CA CYS A 122 6.03 -24.49 -1.29
C CYS A 122 5.29 -23.49 -2.22
N PRO A 123 4.35 -23.91 -3.10
CA PRO A 123 3.53 -22.98 -3.87
C PRO A 123 2.73 -21.99 -3.01
N LEU A 124 2.16 -22.47 -1.89
CA LEU A 124 1.34 -21.65 -0.99
C LEU A 124 2.17 -20.57 -0.29
N VAL A 125 3.37 -20.93 0.17
CA VAL A 125 4.33 -19.99 0.78
C VAL A 125 4.77 -18.93 -0.24
N ARG A 126 5.12 -19.33 -1.47
CA ARG A 126 5.47 -18.39 -2.54
C ARG A 126 4.32 -17.47 -2.92
N GLN A 127 3.10 -18.01 -3.00
CA GLN A 127 1.90 -17.23 -3.27
C GLN A 127 1.63 -16.21 -2.15
N ALA A 128 1.75 -16.62 -0.88
CA ALA A 128 1.61 -15.72 0.26
C ALA A 128 2.63 -14.57 0.18
N ALA A 129 3.90 -14.87 -0.10
CA ALA A 129 4.95 -13.86 -0.25
C ALA A 129 4.67 -12.91 -1.44
N ALA A 130 4.25 -13.45 -2.58
CA ALA A 130 3.85 -12.67 -3.75
C ALA A 130 2.65 -11.77 -3.47
N SER A 131 1.66 -12.23 -2.72
CA SER A 131 0.47 -11.45 -2.34
C SER A 131 0.81 -10.25 -1.45
N ILE A 132 1.76 -10.40 -0.53
CA ILE A 132 2.23 -9.29 0.32
C ILE A 132 3.01 -8.28 -0.54
N ARG A 133 3.88 -8.76 -1.44
CA ARG A 133 4.62 -7.90 -2.38
C ARG A 133 3.68 -7.13 -3.32
N SER A 134 2.63 -7.76 -3.83
CA SER A 134 1.65 -7.11 -4.72
C SER A 134 0.84 -6.04 -3.98
N ARG A 135 0.36 -6.33 -2.76
CA ARG A 135 -0.33 -5.33 -1.91
C ARG A 135 0.55 -4.12 -1.64
N ARG A 136 1.82 -4.32 -1.29
CA ARG A 136 2.79 -3.22 -1.08
C ARG A 136 2.97 -2.35 -2.34
N ARG A 137 2.98 -2.97 -3.54
CA ARG A 137 3.07 -2.24 -4.81
C ARG A 137 1.79 -1.44 -5.10
N GLN A 138 0.63 -2.05 -4.89
CA GLN A 138 -0.67 -1.38 -5.04
C GLN A 138 -0.80 -0.17 -4.11
N GLU A 139 -0.46 -0.31 -2.83
CA GLU A 139 -0.46 0.79 -1.87
C GLU A 139 0.45 1.95 -2.30
N ALA A 140 1.63 1.63 -2.86
CA ALA A 140 2.56 2.64 -3.37
C ALA A 140 2.02 3.34 -4.64
N GLN A 141 1.41 2.58 -5.55
CA GLN A 141 0.78 3.11 -6.76
C GLN A 141 -0.42 4.00 -6.43
N GLU A 142 -1.27 3.59 -5.49
CA GLU A 142 -2.39 4.40 -5.00
C GLU A 142 -1.90 5.70 -4.37
N ALA A 143 -0.84 5.65 -3.56
CA ALA A 143 -0.26 6.84 -2.97
C ALA A 143 0.27 7.82 -4.05
N ALA A 144 0.92 7.29 -5.09
CA ALA A 144 1.39 8.09 -6.22
C ALA A 144 0.24 8.68 -7.04
N ALA A 145 -0.79 7.89 -7.35
CA ALA A 145 -1.97 8.35 -8.10
C ALA A 145 -2.71 9.48 -7.35
N ARG A 146 -2.87 9.36 -6.03
CA ARG A 146 -3.48 10.41 -5.18
C ARG A 146 -2.68 11.71 -5.20
N LEU A 147 -1.35 11.64 -5.30
CA LEU A 147 -0.50 12.83 -5.45
C LEU A 147 -0.68 13.45 -6.84
N GLY A 148 -0.70 12.64 -7.89
CA GLY A 148 -0.95 13.11 -9.26
C GLY A 148 -2.29 13.83 -9.39
N ALA A 149 -3.37 13.23 -8.89
CA ALA A 149 -4.70 13.84 -8.91
C ALA A 149 -4.74 15.18 -8.15
N ARG A 150 -4.09 15.27 -6.98
CA ARG A 150 -3.99 16.52 -6.21
C ARG A 150 -3.21 17.63 -6.90
N LEU A 151 -2.29 17.29 -7.80
CA LEU A 151 -1.50 18.27 -8.55
C LEU A 151 -2.19 18.68 -9.85
N VAL A 152 -2.83 17.74 -10.55
CA VAL A 152 -3.52 18.00 -11.82
C VAL A 152 -4.81 18.80 -11.60
N LEU A 153 -5.56 18.54 -10.53
CA LEU A 153 -6.82 19.23 -10.24
C LEU A 153 -6.69 20.76 -10.14
N PRO A 154 -5.75 21.34 -9.34
CA PRO A 154 -5.56 22.79 -9.30
C PRO A 154 -4.98 23.33 -10.62
N LEU A 155 -4.12 22.56 -11.30
CA LEU A 155 -3.54 23.00 -12.57
C LEU A 155 -4.61 23.14 -13.66
N GLY A 156 -5.52 22.16 -13.77
CA GLY A 156 -6.66 22.21 -14.69
C GLY A 156 -7.61 23.37 -14.37
N LEU A 157 -7.87 23.62 -13.08
CA LEU A 157 -8.70 24.74 -12.63
C LEU A 157 -8.07 26.10 -12.93
N CYS A 158 -6.74 26.22 -12.87
CA CYS A 158 -6.01 27.42 -13.29
C CYS A 158 -5.95 27.57 -14.81
N PHE A 159 -5.90 26.48 -15.57
CA PHE A 159 -5.80 26.53 -17.03
C PHE A 159 -7.12 26.89 -17.71
N LEU A 160 -8.26 26.46 -17.15
CA LEU A 160 -9.59 26.74 -17.67
C LEU A 160 -9.89 28.25 -17.87
N PRO A 161 -9.69 29.14 -16.88
CA PRO A 161 -9.93 30.58 -17.07
C PRO A 161 -8.95 31.20 -18.06
N ALA A 162 -7.68 30.78 -18.06
CA ALA A 162 -6.69 31.25 -19.03
C ALA A 162 -7.10 30.86 -20.45
N PHE A 163 -7.55 29.61 -20.67
CA PHE A 163 -8.04 29.15 -21.97
C PHE A 163 -9.25 29.95 -22.46
N VAL A 164 -10.22 30.26 -21.59
CA VAL A 164 -11.40 31.06 -21.97
C VAL A 164 -10.98 32.45 -22.44
N LEU A 165 -10.05 33.10 -21.73
CA LEU A 165 -9.58 34.45 -22.07
C LEU A 165 -8.73 34.47 -23.34
N LEU A 166 -7.82 33.51 -23.50
CA LEU A 166 -6.90 33.48 -24.64
C LEU A 166 -7.50 32.89 -25.91
N ALA A 167 -8.30 31.82 -25.81
CA ALA A 167 -8.79 31.08 -26.98
C ALA A 167 -10.23 31.44 -27.37
N MET A 168 -11.14 31.54 -26.40
CA MET A 168 -12.58 31.65 -26.69
C MET A 168 -13.06 33.10 -26.81
N ALA A 169 -12.54 34.00 -25.97
CA ALA A 169 -12.99 35.39 -25.94
C ALA A 169 -12.92 36.11 -27.32
N PRO A 170 -11.83 36.01 -28.11
CA PRO A 170 -11.73 36.71 -29.40
C PRO A 170 -12.77 36.24 -30.43
N VAL A 171 -13.06 34.93 -30.42
CA VAL A 171 -14.02 34.29 -31.34
C VAL A 171 -15.45 34.74 -31.01
N LEU A 172 -15.81 34.72 -29.72
CA LEU A 172 -17.13 35.17 -29.27
C LEU A 172 -17.35 36.65 -29.54
N LEU A 173 -16.33 37.49 -29.30
CA LEU A 173 -16.38 38.93 -29.60
C LEU A 173 -16.59 39.20 -31.10
N SER A 174 -15.87 38.46 -31.96
CA SER A 174 -15.98 38.62 -33.42
C SER A 174 -17.33 38.15 -33.96
N GLY A 175 -17.85 37.03 -33.47
CA GLY A 175 -19.14 36.49 -33.89
C GLY A 175 -20.32 37.38 -33.48
N VAL A 176 -20.35 37.86 -32.23
CA VAL A 176 -21.43 38.72 -31.71
C VAL A 176 -21.39 40.12 -32.34
N GLY A 177 -20.20 40.67 -32.58
CA GLY A 177 -20.04 41.95 -33.28
C GLY A 177 -20.62 41.92 -34.70
N SER A 178 -20.54 40.79 -35.40
CA SER A 178 -21.07 40.63 -36.75
C SER A 178 -22.60 40.49 -36.84
N LEU A 179 -23.27 40.14 -35.73
CA LEU A 179 -24.73 40.01 -35.63
C LEU A 179 -25.41 41.29 -35.13
N LEU A 180 -24.70 42.16 -34.40
CA LEU A 180 -25.19 43.46 -33.95
C LEU A 180 -24.93 44.60 -34.96
N ALA A 181 -24.02 44.39 -35.92
CA ALA A 181 -23.70 45.34 -36.98
C ALA A 181 -24.54 45.14 -38.26
N ARG A 182 -25.56 44.27 -38.20
CA ARG A 182 -26.50 43.97 -39.29
C ARG A 182 -27.92 44.25 -38.82
#